data_AF-A0A2S8BLL4-F1
#
_entry.id   AF-A0A2S8BLL4-F1
#
_cell.length_a   1.000
_cell.length_b   1.000
_cell.length_c   1.000
_cell.angle_alpha   90.00
_cell.angle_beta   90.00
_cell.angle_gamma   90.00
#
_symmetry.space_group_name_H-M   'P 1'
#
loop_
_entity.id
_entity.type
_entity.pdbx_description
1 polymer ?
#
loop_
_entity_poly.entity_id
_entity_poly.type
_entity_poly.pdbx_seq_one_letter_code
_entity_poly.pdbx_strand_id
1 'polypeptide(L)'
;MTDDADSAAAEGSVTALREGAILRVTLDRPERRNSLSHPMIDEFVAALTEAATDDTLRAIHVRGAGADFCAGADWVATNTEGHRPRTGALARRIPHTAHRVIELVHSIQLPVVCSVRGWAVGLGCNLALAADFTVAASDAVFWEPFLTRGFSPDSGSTWLLPRLVGLPGPSGCCCSGRRCPEPTPRTGV
;
A
#
# COMPACT_ATOMS: atom_id res chain seq x y z
N MET A 1 -10.57 -10.12 -30.93
CA MET A 1 -9.19 -10.42 -30.48
C MET A 1 -8.51 -9.15 -29.94
N THR A 2 -9.30 -8.18 -29.45
CA THR A 2 -8.84 -6.86 -28.97
C THR A 2 -9.30 -6.55 -27.54
N ASP A 3 -10.18 -7.39 -26.95
CA ASP A 3 -10.72 -7.18 -25.59
C ASP A 3 -9.79 -7.66 -24.46
N ASP A 4 -8.88 -8.61 -24.71
CA ASP A 4 -8.01 -9.17 -23.66
C ASP A 4 -6.87 -8.23 -23.22
N ALA A 5 -6.44 -7.31 -24.10
CA ALA A 5 -5.37 -6.37 -23.78
C ALA A 5 -5.89 -5.16 -22.96
N ASP A 6 -7.13 -4.72 -23.21
CA ASP A 6 -7.77 -3.65 -22.45
C ASP A 6 -8.24 -4.11 -21.06
N SER A 7 -8.61 -5.38 -20.91
CA SER A 7 -8.98 -5.95 -19.60
C SER A 7 -7.76 -6.14 -18.68
N ALA A 8 -6.63 -6.60 -19.22
CA ALA A 8 -5.38 -6.75 -18.47
C ALA A 8 -4.82 -5.38 -17.99
N ALA A 9 -4.90 -4.35 -18.84
CA ALA A 9 -4.54 -2.99 -18.44
C ALA A 9 -5.47 -2.44 -17.34
N ALA A 10 -6.76 -2.81 -17.36
CA ALA A 10 -7.73 -2.37 -16.36
C ALA A 10 -7.57 -3.04 -14.99
N GLU A 11 -7.01 -4.25 -14.92
CA GLU A 11 -6.74 -4.99 -13.68
C GLU A 11 -5.44 -4.55 -12.98
N GLY A 12 -4.48 -4.02 -13.76
CA GLY A 12 -3.16 -3.62 -13.30
C GLY A 12 -2.24 -4.81 -13.00
N SER A 13 -0.95 -4.54 -12.80
CA SER A 13 0.05 -5.58 -12.50
C SER A 13 1.09 -5.13 -11.47
N VAL A 14 1.74 -6.10 -10.83
CA VAL A 14 2.91 -5.87 -9.99
C VAL A 14 4.12 -6.52 -10.64
N THR A 15 5.04 -5.68 -11.12
CA THR A 15 6.26 -6.16 -11.78
C THR A 15 7.42 -6.20 -10.79
N ALA A 16 8.10 -7.35 -10.73
CA ALA A 16 9.29 -7.56 -9.91
C ALA A 16 10.51 -7.73 -10.83
N LEU A 17 11.41 -6.73 -10.82
CA LEU A 17 12.63 -6.73 -11.62
C LEU A 17 13.85 -6.80 -10.71
N ARG A 18 14.76 -7.72 -11.00
CA ARG A 18 16.03 -7.84 -10.29
C ARG A 18 17.10 -6.95 -10.90
N GLU A 19 17.70 -6.10 -10.09
CA GLU A 19 18.84 -5.25 -10.45
C GLU A 19 20.01 -5.55 -9.51
N GLY A 20 20.83 -6.53 -9.89
CA GLY A 20 21.91 -7.03 -9.06
C GLY A 20 21.38 -7.65 -7.77
N ALA A 21 21.69 -7.04 -6.62
CA ALA A 21 21.25 -7.50 -5.30
C ALA A 21 19.94 -6.83 -4.82
N ILE A 22 19.28 -6.03 -5.67
CA ILE A 22 18.07 -5.29 -5.32
C ILE A 22 16.89 -5.86 -6.10
N LEU A 23 15.78 -6.13 -5.40
CA LEU A 23 14.51 -6.43 -6.03
C LEU A 23 13.67 -5.17 -6.16
N ARG A 24 13.42 -4.72 -7.38
CA ARG A 24 12.56 -3.56 -7.67
C ARG A 24 11.14 -4.04 -7.94
N VAL A 25 10.22 -3.70 -7.05
CA VAL A 25 8.79 -3.97 -7.19
C VAL A 25 8.07 -2.69 -7.64
N THR A 26 7.39 -2.76 -8.79
CA THR A 26 6.61 -1.64 -9.33
C THR A 26 5.13 -1.98 -9.38
N LEU A 27 4.32 -1.19 -8.69
CA LEU A 27 2.86 -1.23 -8.77
C LEU A 27 2.43 -0.48 -10.03
N ASP A 28 1.89 -1.18 -11.02
CA ASP A 28 1.61 -0.63 -12.35
C ASP A 28 0.12 -0.69 -12.67
N ARG A 29 -0.58 0.38 -12.28
CA ARG A 29 -1.98 0.65 -12.62
C ARG A 29 -2.27 2.17 -12.60
N PRO A 30 -1.49 2.98 -13.35
CA PRO A 30 -1.43 4.43 -13.17
C PRO A 30 -2.77 5.14 -13.39
N GLU A 31 -3.61 4.63 -14.29
CA GLU A 31 -4.96 5.12 -14.58
C GLU A 31 -5.93 5.00 -13.39
N ARG A 32 -5.63 4.10 -12.45
CA ARG A 32 -6.32 3.98 -11.15
C ARG A 32 -5.42 4.38 -9.97
N ARG A 33 -4.37 5.18 -10.21
CA ARG A 33 -3.39 5.62 -9.19
C ARG A 33 -2.77 4.45 -8.43
N ASN A 34 -2.48 3.37 -9.15
CA ASN A 34 -1.91 2.12 -8.63
C ASN A 34 -2.74 1.49 -7.51
N SER A 35 -4.08 1.57 -7.58
CA SER A 35 -4.95 0.86 -6.64
C SER A 35 -4.82 -0.64 -6.81
N LEU A 36 -4.53 -1.35 -5.72
CA LEU A 36 -4.23 -2.77 -5.71
C LEU A 36 -5.51 -3.59 -5.89
N SER A 37 -5.65 -4.24 -7.05
CA SER A 37 -6.64 -5.29 -7.29
C SER A 37 -6.25 -6.59 -6.56
N HIS A 38 -7.14 -7.58 -6.49
CA HIS A 38 -6.78 -8.87 -5.87
C HIS A 38 -5.60 -9.57 -6.57
N PRO A 39 -5.56 -9.66 -7.92
CA PRO A 39 -4.41 -10.24 -8.61
C PRO A 39 -3.11 -9.52 -8.27
N MET A 40 -3.11 -8.18 -8.25
CA MET A 40 -1.93 -7.40 -7.85
C MET A 40 -1.49 -7.68 -6.41
N ILE A 41 -2.43 -7.87 -5.47
CA ILE A 41 -2.08 -8.25 -4.10
C ILE A 41 -1.44 -9.63 -4.07
N ASP A 42 -2.00 -10.60 -4.80
CA ASP A 42 -1.49 -11.96 -4.86
C ASP A 42 -0.08 -11.99 -5.49
N GLU A 43 0.14 -11.25 -6.58
CA GLU A 43 1.46 -11.06 -7.22
C GLU A 43 2.46 -10.43 -6.26
N PHE A 44 2.05 -9.40 -5.52
CA PHE A 44 2.93 -8.72 -4.58
C PHE A 44 3.31 -9.62 -3.40
N VAL A 45 2.33 -10.37 -2.86
CA VAL A 45 2.56 -11.36 -1.80
C VAL A 45 3.52 -12.45 -2.28
N ALA A 46 3.34 -12.95 -3.51
CA ALA A 46 4.23 -13.94 -4.11
C ALA A 46 5.66 -13.41 -4.23
N ALA A 47 5.83 -12.21 -4.81
CA ALA A 47 7.15 -11.59 -4.97
C ALA A 47 7.87 -11.37 -3.63
N LEU A 48 7.17 -10.90 -2.59
CA LEU A 48 7.76 -10.73 -1.26
C LEU A 48 8.10 -12.07 -0.59
N THR A 49 7.26 -13.10 -0.80
CA THR A 49 7.49 -14.43 -0.23
C THR A 49 8.71 -15.10 -0.86
N GLU A 50 8.86 -15.00 -2.18
CA GLU A 50 10.06 -15.48 -2.89
C GLU A 50 11.31 -14.74 -2.42
N ALA A 51 11.24 -13.40 -2.34
CA ALA A 51 12.34 -12.55 -1.89
C ALA A 51 12.81 -12.89 -0.47
N ALA A 52 11.90 -13.27 0.43
CA ALA A 52 12.22 -13.62 1.81
C ALA A 52 13.14 -14.84 1.94
N THR A 53 13.25 -15.67 0.89
CA THR A 53 14.08 -16.89 0.87
C THR A 53 15.26 -16.81 -0.10
N ASP A 54 15.44 -15.68 -0.79
CA ASP A 54 16.57 -15.48 -1.70
C ASP A 54 17.75 -14.81 -0.98
N ASP A 55 18.73 -15.62 -0.58
CA ASP A 55 19.96 -15.19 0.08
C ASP A 55 20.83 -14.23 -0.76
N THR A 56 20.54 -14.09 -2.06
CA THR A 56 21.28 -13.20 -2.95
C THR A 56 20.73 -11.78 -2.98
N LEU A 57 19.52 -11.55 -2.44
CA LEU A 57 18.93 -10.23 -2.30
C LEU A 57 19.44 -9.52 -1.05
N ARG A 58 19.53 -8.20 -1.13
CA ARG A 58 20.04 -7.33 -0.05
C ARG A 58 19.11 -6.19 0.30
N ALA A 59 18.16 -5.86 -0.58
CA ALA A 59 17.14 -4.85 -0.34
C ALA A 59 15.98 -5.03 -1.32
N ILE A 60 14.81 -4.53 -0.93
CA ILE A 60 13.62 -4.44 -1.78
C ILE A 60 13.28 -2.96 -1.97
N HIS A 61 13.09 -2.56 -3.22
CA HIS A 61 12.63 -1.21 -3.57
C HIS A 61 11.21 -1.26 -4.10
N VAL A 62 10.28 -0.61 -3.42
CA VAL A 62 8.86 -0.53 -3.82
C VAL A 62 8.55 0.86 -4.37
N ARG A 63 7.88 0.90 -5.52
CA ARG A 63 7.43 2.15 -6.16
C ARG A 63 6.11 1.97 -6.90
N GLY A 64 5.38 3.07 -7.10
CA GLY A 64 4.30 3.13 -8.09
C GLY A 64 4.84 3.43 -9.50
N ALA A 65 4.09 3.07 -10.53
CA ALA A 65 4.22 3.61 -11.89
C ALA A 65 3.52 4.98 -11.99
N GLY A 66 3.94 5.81 -12.96
CA GLY A 66 3.31 7.12 -13.20
C GLY A 66 3.51 8.14 -12.07
N ALA A 67 2.49 8.99 -11.86
CA ALA A 67 2.57 10.16 -10.97
C ALA A 67 2.32 9.84 -9.49
N ASP A 68 1.66 8.73 -9.19
CA ASP A 68 1.21 8.39 -7.83
C ASP A 68 1.91 7.14 -7.29
N PHE A 69 1.94 7.00 -5.97
CA PHE A 69 2.45 5.80 -5.32
C PHE A 69 1.42 4.68 -5.35
N CYS A 70 0.35 4.81 -4.56
CA CYS A 70 -0.71 3.80 -4.43
C CYS A 70 -1.94 4.38 -3.72
N ALA A 71 -3.11 4.29 -4.35
CA ALA A 71 -4.38 4.73 -3.79
C ALA A 71 -5.04 3.74 -2.81
N GLY A 72 -4.39 2.60 -2.54
CA GLY A 72 -4.85 1.57 -1.61
C GLY A 72 -5.53 0.39 -2.30
N ALA A 73 -6.25 -0.44 -1.53
CA ALA A 73 -6.95 -1.60 -2.06
C ALA A 73 -8.19 -1.21 -2.88
N ASP A 74 -8.36 -1.84 -4.04
CA ASP A 74 -9.52 -1.64 -4.90
C ASP A 74 -10.72 -2.47 -4.42
N TRP A 75 -11.45 -1.91 -3.45
CA TRP A 75 -12.67 -2.52 -2.92
C TRP A 75 -13.85 -2.49 -3.89
N VAL A 76 -13.81 -1.64 -4.92
CA VAL A 76 -14.89 -1.56 -5.92
C VAL A 76 -14.81 -2.77 -6.84
N ALA A 77 -13.60 -3.16 -7.25
CA ALA A 77 -13.37 -4.42 -7.97
C ALA A 77 -13.73 -5.68 -7.17
N THR A 78 -13.81 -5.59 -5.84
CA THR A 78 -14.27 -6.70 -4.98
C THR A 78 -15.78 -6.92 -5.01
N ASN A 79 -16.57 -5.95 -5.50
CA ASN A 79 -18.03 -6.07 -5.55
C ASN A 79 -18.45 -6.76 -6.86
N THR A 80 -18.81 -8.04 -6.79
CA THR A 80 -19.48 -8.73 -7.89
C THR A 80 -20.94 -8.27 -7.98
N GLU A 81 -21.38 -7.80 -9.15
CA GLU A 81 -22.77 -7.43 -9.37
C GLU A 81 -23.72 -8.60 -9.08
N GLY A 82 -24.82 -8.33 -8.37
CA GLY A 82 -25.86 -9.32 -8.09
C GLY A 82 -25.56 -10.33 -6.96
N HIS A 83 -24.37 -10.30 -6.35
CA HIS A 83 -24.05 -11.21 -5.23
C HIS A 83 -23.57 -10.44 -4.01
N ARG A 84 -24.43 -10.29 -2.99
CA ARG A 84 -24.03 -9.73 -1.70
C ARG A 84 -23.09 -10.73 -1.01
N PRO A 85 -21.84 -10.37 -0.68
CA PRO A 85 -20.95 -11.25 0.06
C PRO A 85 -21.60 -11.66 1.39
N ARG A 86 -21.37 -12.91 1.80
CA ARG A 86 -21.81 -13.37 3.14
C ARG A 86 -21.26 -12.43 4.22
N THR A 87 -22.07 -12.13 5.23
CA THR A 87 -21.62 -11.34 6.38
C THR A 87 -20.32 -11.92 6.95
N GLY A 88 -19.32 -11.05 7.16
CA GLY A 88 -17.99 -11.43 7.64
C GLY A 88 -17.06 -12.07 6.60
N ALA A 89 -17.47 -12.25 5.35
CA ALA A 89 -16.58 -12.79 4.30
C ALA A 89 -15.36 -11.89 4.08
N LEU A 90 -15.56 -10.57 4.09
CA LEU A 90 -14.49 -9.59 3.96
C LEU A 90 -13.53 -9.66 5.15
N ALA A 91 -14.05 -9.67 6.38
CA ALA A 91 -13.25 -9.78 7.60
C ALA A 91 -12.40 -11.07 7.65
N ARG A 92 -12.87 -12.17 7.03
CA ARG A 92 -12.09 -13.40 6.90
C ARG A 92 -11.03 -13.36 5.80
N ARG A 93 -11.22 -12.57 4.74
CA ARG A 93 -10.28 -12.51 3.59
C ARG A 93 -9.19 -11.48 3.79
N ILE A 94 -9.51 -10.31 4.35
CA ILE A 94 -8.59 -9.19 4.56
C ILE A 94 -7.25 -9.62 5.22
N PRO A 95 -7.24 -10.45 6.29
CA PRO A 95 -6.01 -10.93 6.92
C PRO A 95 -5.06 -11.64 5.95
N HIS A 96 -5.61 -12.32 4.94
CA HIS A 96 -4.86 -13.10 3.97
C HIS A 96 -4.56 -12.33 2.68
N THR A 97 -5.01 -11.08 2.56
CA THR A 97 -4.78 -10.23 1.37
C THR A 97 -4.06 -8.95 1.75
N ALA A 98 -4.78 -7.84 1.93
CA ALA A 98 -4.21 -6.52 2.21
C ALA A 98 -3.34 -6.50 3.47
N HIS A 99 -3.77 -7.16 4.55
CA HIS A 99 -2.98 -7.22 5.79
C HIS A 99 -1.72 -8.07 5.62
N ARG A 100 -1.79 -9.13 4.80
CA ARG A 100 -0.67 -10.02 4.57
C ARG A 100 0.51 -9.31 3.92
N VAL A 101 0.25 -8.36 3.03
CA VAL A 101 1.28 -7.50 2.42
C VAL A 101 2.03 -6.72 3.51
N ILE A 102 1.30 -6.08 4.43
CA ILE A 102 1.88 -5.28 5.51
C ILE A 102 2.68 -6.16 6.47
N GLU A 103 2.15 -7.33 6.83
CA GLU A 103 2.86 -8.31 7.67
C GLU A 103 4.16 -8.79 7.02
N LEU A 104 4.15 -9.08 5.72
CA LEU A 104 5.33 -9.50 4.98
C LEU A 104 6.39 -8.41 4.95
N VAL A 105 6.01 -7.18 4.59
CA VAL A 105 6.93 -6.04 4.58
C VAL A 105 7.54 -5.80 5.97
N HIS A 106 6.77 -5.97 7.04
CA HIS A 106 7.26 -5.77 8.39
C HIS A 106 8.12 -6.94 8.94
N SER A 107 7.93 -8.15 8.44
CA SER A 107 8.58 -9.37 8.97
C SER A 107 9.77 -9.84 8.14
N ILE A 108 9.85 -9.43 6.87
CA ILE A 108 10.92 -9.83 5.96
C ILE A 108 12.28 -9.37 6.48
N GLN A 109 13.29 -10.23 6.41
CA GLN A 109 14.65 -9.93 6.88
C GLN A 109 15.49 -9.24 5.80
N LEU A 110 14.84 -8.41 4.98
CA LEU A 110 15.46 -7.59 3.94
C LEU A 110 14.99 -6.13 4.12
N PRO A 111 15.90 -5.14 4.07
CA PRO A 111 15.50 -3.74 4.10
C PRO A 111 14.53 -3.40 2.96
N VAL A 112 13.34 -2.90 3.30
CA VAL A 112 12.32 -2.45 2.36
C VAL A 112 12.36 -0.92 2.28
N VAL A 113 12.59 -0.40 1.08
CA VAL A 113 12.60 1.03 0.78
C VAL A 113 11.42 1.37 -0.13
N CYS A 114 10.54 2.27 0.31
CA CYS A 114 9.44 2.80 -0.50
C CYS A 114 9.82 4.17 -1.08
N SER A 115 9.65 4.36 -2.38
CA SER A 115 9.71 5.68 -3.01
C SER A 115 8.29 6.18 -3.27
N VAL A 116 7.86 7.16 -2.48
CA VAL A 116 6.51 7.71 -2.49
C VAL A 116 6.48 9.05 -3.20
N ARG A 117 5.61 9.17 -4.20
CA ARG A 117 5.32 10.41 -4.92
C ARG A 117 3.81 10.55 -5.09
N GLY A 118 3.32 11.77 -5.21
CA GLY A 118 1.89 12.03 -5.33
C GLY A 118 1.09 11.32 -4.23
N TRP A 119 0.06 10.58 -4.59
CA TRP A 119 -0.88 10.00 -3.61
C TRP A 119 -0.43 8.65 -3.02
N ALA A 120 -0.38 8.58 -1.69
CA ALA A 120 -0.30 7.34 -0.90
C ALA A 120 -1.51 7.27 0.05
N VAL A 121 -2.49 6.41 -0.25
CA VAL A 121 -3.81 6.43 0.40
C VAL A 121 -4.18 5.07 0.98
N GLY A 122 -4.74 5.04 2.20
CA GLY A 122 -5.22 3.82 2.85
C GLY A 122 -4.13 2.74 2.94
N LEU A 123 -4.35 1.58 2.33
CA LEU A 123 -3.33 0.51 2.24
C LEU A 123 -2.01 1.02 1.64
N GLY A 124 -2.03 1.92 0.66
CA GLY A 124 -0.80 2.51 0.09
C GLY A 124 -0.04 3.39 1.08
N CYS A 125 -0.76 4.13 1.93
CA CYS A 125 -0.16 4.87 3.04
C CYS A 125 0.48 3.90 4.05
N ASN A 126 -0.26 2.85 4.44
CA ASN A 126 0.22 1.86 5.40
C ASN A 126 1.40 1.05 4.89
N LEU A 127 1.45 0.75 3.59
CA LEU A 127 2.59 0.10 2.95
C LEU A 127 3.87 0.95 3.06
N ALA A 128 3.75 2.26 2.82
CA ALA A 128 4.87 3.17 3.01
C ALA A 128 5.28 3.28 4.49
N LEU A 129 4.31 3.31 5.41
CA LEU A 129 4.60 3.37 6.84
C LEU A 129 5.19 2.06 7.40
N ALA A 130 4.89 0.92 6.78
CA ALA A 130 5.40 -0.39 7.19
C ALA A 130 6.83 -0.64 6.70
N ALA A 131 7.26 0.03 5.63
CA ALA A 131 8.61 -0.08 5.10
C ALA A 131 9.65 0.49 6.07
N ASP A 132 10.87 -0.06 6.06
CA ASP A 132 11.97 0.41 6.92
C ASP A 132 12.33 1.87 6.60
N PHE A 133 12.33 2.21 5.31
CA PHE A 133 12.58 3.56 4.84
C PHE A 133 11.54 4.00 3.82
N THR A 134 10.94 5.17 4.06
CA THR A 134 10.11 5.86 3.07
C THR A 134 10.77 7.14 2.62
N VAL A 135 11.09 7.19 1.33
CA VAL A 135 11.59 8.39 0.65
C VAL A 135 10.39 9.06 -0.03
N ALA A 136 9.93 10.15 0.55
CA ALA A 136 8.81 10.92 0.05
C ALA A 136 9.29 12.09 -0.83
N ALA A 137 8.71 12.22 -2.01
CA ALA A 137 8.83 13.42 -2.82
C ALA A 137 8.13 14.61 -2.15
N SER A 138 8.49 15.83 -2.53
CA SER A 138 7.87 17.05 -1.98
C SER A 138 6.38 17.16 -2.27
N ASP A 139 5.89 16.48 -3.31
CA ASP A 139 4.47 16.41 -3.69
C ASP A 139 3.73 15.21 -3.08
N ALA A 140 4.39 14.43 -2.22
CA ALA A 140 3.80 13.24 -1.62
C ALA A 140 2.70 13.60 -0.61
N VAL A 141 1.54 12.97 -0.77
CA VAL A 141 0.36 13.14 0.08
C VAL A 141 -0.01 11.81 0.71
N PHE A 142 0.12 11.73 2.03
CA PHE A 142 -0.32 10.60 2.83
C PHE A 142 -1.73 10.85 3.37
N TRP A 143 -2.65 9.91 3.11
CA TRP A 143 -4.05 10.08 3.52
C TRP A 143 -4.73 8.77 3.91
N GLU A 144 -5.43 8.79 5.04
CA GLU A 144 -6.20 7.65 5.54
C GLU A 144 -7.71 7.97 5.58
N PRO A 145 -8.47 7.68 4.51
CA PRO A 145 -9.88 8.06 4.42
C PRO A 145 -10.83 7.10 5.16
N PHE A 146 -10.34 6.16 5.98
CA PHE A 146 -11.14 5.08 6.57
C PHE A 146 -12.39 5.61 7.29
N LEU A 147 -12.21 6.55 8.22
CA LEU A 147 -13.31 7.11 9.00
C LEU A 147 -14.31 7.88 8.14
N THR A 148 -13.82 8.64 7.16
CA THR A 148 -14.68 9.38 6.21
C THR A 148 -15.52 8.45 5.32
N ARG A 149 -15.08 7.20 5.16
CA ARG A 149 -15.77 6.15 4.40
C ARG A 149 -16.54 5.18 5.29
N GLY A 150 -16.61 5.42 6.60
CA GLY A 150 -17.31 4.56 7.56
C GLY A 150 -16.61 3.23 7.89
N PHE A 151 -15.31 3.13 7.58
CA PHE A 151 -14.48 1.98 7.94
C PHE A 151 -13.66 2.27 9.20
N SER A 152 -13.45 1.23 10.01
CA SER A 152 -12.36 1.26 10.98
C SER A 152 -11.03 1.32 10.22
N PRO A 153 -10.02 2.07 10.72
CA PRO A 153 -8.68 2.00 10.14
C PRO A 153 -8.16 0.56 10.14
N ASP A 154 -7.64 0.11 9.01
CA ASP A 154 -7.20 -1.28 8.76
C ASP A 154 -5.72 -1.32 8.35
N SER A 155 -5.25 -2.47 7.85
CA SER A 155 -3.92 -2.63 7.24
C SER A 155 -2.77 -2.15 8.14
N GLY A 156 -2.88 -2.40 9.44
CA GLY A 156 -1.85 -2.05 10.43
C GLY A 156 -1.81 -0.57 10.83
N SER A 157 -2.63 0.31 10.25
CA SER A 157 -2.69 1.75 10.57
C SER A 157 -2.75 2.05 12.08
N THR A 158 -3.65 1.38 12.80
CA THR A 158 -3.84 1.53 14.25
C THR A 158 -2.65 1.06 15.08
N TRP A 159 -1.74 0.28 14.51
CA TRP A 159 -0.53 -0.20 15.17
C TRP A 159 0.71 0.62 14.77
N LEU A 160 0.86 0.89 13.47
CA LEU A 160 1.99 1.60 12.85
C LEU A 160 1.98 3.08 13.24
N LEU A 161 0.85 3.77 13.03
CA LEU A 161 0.80 5.22 13.21
C LEU A 161 1.13 5.66 14.65
N PRO A 162 0.53 5.09 15.71
CA PRO A 162 0.85 5.51 17.06
C PRO A 162 2.33 5.29 17.45
N ARG A 163 3.02 4.35 16.79
CA ARG A 163 4.43 4.06 17.03
C ARG A 163 5.36 5.00 16.28
N LEU A 164 4.99 5.41 15.07
CA LEU A 164 5.80 6.28 14.23
C LEU A 164 5.64 7.76 14.58
N VAL A 165 4.41 8.22 14.83
CA VAL A 165 4.10 9.64 15.08
C VAL A 165 3.67 9.93 16.51
N GLY A 166 3.60 8.91 17.37
CA GLY A 166 3.01 8.98 18.71
C GLY A 166 1.49 8.84 18.69
N LEU A 167 0.88 8.57 19.85
CA LEU A 167 -0.58 8.57 20.00
C LEU A 167 -1.13 9.95 19.61
N PRO A 168 -1.90 10.06 18.51
CA PRO A 168 -2.51 11.33 18.17
C PRO A 168 -3.53 11.68 19.25
N GLY A 169 -3.57 12.94 19.68
CA GLY A 169 -4.72 13.44 20.44
C GLY A 169 -6.02 13.27 19.63
N PRO A 170 -7.21 13.42 20.23
CA PRO A 170 -8.50 13.20 19.56
C PRO A 170 -8.72 14.03 18.28
N SER A 171 -7.95 15.11 18.07
CA SER A 171 -7.97 15.96 16.88
C SER A 171 -6.94 15.58 15.80
N GLY A 172 -6.17 14.51 16.02
CA GLY A 172 -5.12 14.04 15.13
C GLY A 172 -5.66 13.77 13.72
N CYS A 173 -4.80 14.03 12.73
CA CYS A 173 -5.16 13.91 11.33
C CYS A 173 -5.71 12.53 10.96
N CYS A 174 -5.12 11.48 11.53
CA CYS A 174 -5.52 10.08 11.35
C CYS A 174 -6.86 9.76 12.01
N CYS A 175 -7.10 10.21 13.26
CA CYS A 175 -8.37 10.02 13.96
C CYS A 175 -9.54 10.84 13.37
N SER A 176 -9.24 11.77 12.45
CA SER A 176 -10.24 12.62 11.80
C SER A 176 -10.37 12.38 10.30
N GLY A 177 -9.57 11.47 9.73
CA GLY A 177 -9.51 11.21 8.28
C GLY A 177 -9.10 12.42 7.44
N ARG A 178 -8.49 13.43 8.06
CA ARG A 178 -7.96 14.61 7.35
C ARG A 178 -6.67 14.25 6.61
N ARG A 179 -6.28 15.07 5.64
CA ARG A 179 -4.97 14.95 4.98
C ARG A 179 -3.87 15.40 5.92
N CYS A 180 -2.79 14.62 6.03
CA CYS A 180 -1.64 15.08 6.78
C CYS A 180 -1.09 16.34 6.09
N PRO A 181 -1.01 17.48 6.80
CA PRO A 181 -0.34 18.66 6.26
C PRO A 181 1.12 18.33 5.96
N GLU A 182 1.71 19.06 5.03
CA GLU A 182 3.14 19.03 4.76
C GLU A 182 3.93 19.09 6.09
N PRO A 183 4.98 18.27 6.27
CA PRO A 183 5.76 18.28 7.50
C PRO A 183 6.30 19.70 7.72
N THR A 184 5.68 20.41 8.68
CA THR A 184 6.13 21.73 9.05
C THR A 184 7.49 21.55 9.70
N PRO A 185 8.59 22.14 9.18
CA PRO A 185 9.89 22.01 9.81
C PRO A 185 9.74 22.52 11.24
N ARG A 186 10.05 21.66 12.23
CA ARG A 186 10.13 22.11 13.62
C ARG A 186 11.30 23.08 13.69
N THR A 187 11.02 24.38 13.59
CA THR A 187 11.94 25.42 14.01
C THR A 187 12.17 25.21 15.51
N GLY A 188 13.31 24.61 15.84
CA GLY A 188 13.78 24.52 17.21
C GLY A 188 13.95 25.92 17.79
N VAL A 189 13.46 26.10 19.00
CA VAL A 189 13.88 27.14 19.94
C VAL A 189 14.69 26.42 21.01
#